data_AF-B4D737-F1
#
_entry.id   AF-B4D737-F1
#
_cell.length_a   1.000
_cell.length_b   1.000
_cell.length_c   1.000
_cell.angle_alpha   90.00
_cell.angle_beta   90.00
_cell.angle_gamma   90.00
#
_symmetry.space_group_name_H-M   'P 1'
#
loop_
_entity.id
_entity.type
_entity.pdbx_description
1 polymer ?
#
loop_
_entity_poly.entity_id
_entity_poly.type
_entity_poly.pdbx_seq_one_letter_code
_entity_poly.pdbx_strand_id
1 'polypeptide(L)'
;MAIAGTALAQTATPTPATPKKEGKPVTWIPGGHPNEVGPNGPAYENVRKALEALTPEQRKKFQENMIRWMNLSPEEKKALRDREEVRKKFMEQEINAAIQESGLQLEGERREMFAKRYTEGRRTIEEQLRKEMNEKRKPLVHELVSHLRNEFASESVAPTTTPTTIQTASPAPTAKP
;
A
#
# COMPACT_ATOMS: atom_id res chain seq x y z
N MET A 1 -49.13 47.46 -20.17
CA MET A 1 -47.78 46.95 -20.41
C MET A 1 -47.65 45.62 -19.68
N ALA A 2 -47.65 44.52 -20.42
CA ALA A 2 -47.53 43.18 -19.89
C ALA A 2 -46.09 42.69 -20.11
N ILE A 3 -45.42 42.26 -19.04
CA ILE A 3 -44.14 41.56 -19.11
C ILE A 3 -44.34 40.15 -18.57
N ALA A 4 -44.01 39.20 -19.44
CA ALA A 4 -44.25 37.78 -19.33
C ALA A 4 -43.39 37.14 -18.22
N GLY A 5 -44.02 36.27 -17.43
CA GLY A 5 -43.33 35.38 -16.51
C GLY A 5 -42.71 34.21 -17.26
N THR A 6 -41.38 34.10 -17.20
CA THR A 6 -40.63 32.96 -17.70
C THR A 6 -40.54 31.91 -16.58
N ALA A 7 -41.19 30.77 -16.78
CA ALA A 7 -41.13 29.62 -15.90
C ALA A 7 -39.74 28.94 -15.98
N LEU A 8 -39.07 28.80 -14.84
CA LEU A 8 -37.86 27.99 -14.71
C LEU A 8 -38.24 26.51 -14.76
N ALA A 9 -37.71 25.83 -15.78
CA ALA A 9 -37.82 24.40 -15.98
C ALA A 9 -37.17 23.63 -14.83
N GLN A 10 -37.91 22.68 -14.28
CA GLN A 10 -37.45 21.68 -13.32
C GLN A 10 -36.45 20.76 -14.01
N THR A 11 -35.21 20.72 -13.53
CA THR A 11 -34.25 19.67 -13.90
C THR A 11 -34.50 18.44 -13.04
N ALA A 12 -34.81 17.33 -13.71
CA ALA A 12 -35.02 16.03 -13.10
C ALA A 12 -33.75 15.55 -12.38
N THR A 13 -33.91 15.11 -11.13
CA THR A 13 -32.93 14.34 -10.36
C THR A 13 -32.58 13.02 -11.06
N PRO A 14 -31.30 12.71 -11.34
CA PRO A 14 -30.91 11.36 -11.71
C PRO A 14 -30.90 10.45 -10.47
N THR A 15 -31.70 9.39 -10.55
CA THR A 15 -31.71 8.22 -9.67
C THR A 15 -30.30 7.71 -9.37
N PRO A 16 -29.90 7.47 -8.11
CA PRO A 16 -28.64 6.79 -7.82
C PRO A 16 -28.74 5.32 -8.25
N ALA A 17 -27.94 4.96 -9.24
CA ALA A 17 -27.71 3.60 -9.65
C ALA A 17 -27.24 2.76 -8.46
N THR A 18 -27.86 1.60 -8.29
CA THR A 18 -27.54 0.61 -7.26
C THR A 18 -26.10 0.10 -7.48
N PRO A 19 -25.19 0.18 -6.50
CA PRO A 19 -23.89 -0.45 -6.65
C PRO A 19 -24.06 -1.98 -6.62
N LYS A 20 -23.54 -2.58 -7.70
CA LYS A 20 -23.31 -4.00 -7.91
C LYS A 20 -22.70 -4.63 -6.65
N LYS A 21 -23.30 -5.72 -6.16
CA LYS A 21 -22.81 -6.50 -5.00
C LYS A 21 -21.42 -7.05 -5.29
N GLU A 22 -20.38 -6.29 -4.96
CA GLU A 22 -19.02 -6.82 -4.86
C GLU A 22 -18.94 -7.69 -3.60
N GLY A 23 -18.51 -8.93 -3.82
CA GLY A 23 -18.39 -9.94 -2.77
C GLY A 23 -17.46 -9.47 -1.66
N LYS A 24 -17.88 -9.66 -0.41
CA LYS A 24 -17.11 -9.34 0.79
C LYS A 24 -15.70 -9.95 0.70
N PRO A 25 -14.63 -9.23 1.06
CA PRO A 25 -13.29 -9.82 1.13
C PRO A 25 -13.27 -10.88 2.23
N VAL A 26 -13.00 -12.13 1.85
CA VAL A 26 -12.82 -13.25 2.78
C VAL A 26 -11.50 -13.04 3.53
N THR A 27 -11.60 -12.87 4.85
CA THR A 27 -10.44 -12.81 5.75
C THR A 27 -9.85 -14.21 5.89
N TRP A 28 -8.73 -14.46 5.20
CA TRP A 28 -7.94 -15.67 5.37
C TRP A 28 -7.11 -15.57 6.66
N ILE A 29 -7.36 -16.46 7.64
CA ILE A 29 -6.56 -16.54 8.86
C ILE A 29 -5.58 -17.73 8.72
N PRO A 30 -4.29 -17.51 8.45
CA PRO A 30 -3.30 -18.57 8.50
C PRO A 30 -2.94 -18.87 9.95
N GLY A 31 -3.62 -19.83 10.56
CA GLY A 31 -3.29 -20.29 11.92
C GLY A 31 -4.35 -21.11 12.66
N GLY A 32 -5.40 -21.59 11.98
CA GLY A 32 -6.40 -22.46 12.61
C GLY A 32 -5.80 -23.76 13.16
N HIS A 33 -6.25 -24.15 14.34
CA HIS A 33 -5.79 -25.31 15.10
C HIS A 33 -5.74 -26.60 14.25
N PRO A 34 -4.76 -27.50 14.50
CA PRO A 34 -4.48 -28.66 13.65
C PRO A 34 -5.59 -29.73 13.56
N ASN A 35 -6.75 -29.54 14.22
CA ASN A 35 -7.85 -30.52 14.23
C ASN A 35 -9.00 -30.21 13.26
N GLU A 36 -8.93 -29.11 12.47
CA GLU A 36 -10.00 -28.71 11.52
C GLU A 36 -9.60 -28.81 10.03
N VAL A 37 -8.35 -29.15 9.74
CA VAL A 37 -7.77 -29.24 8.38
C VAL A 37 -7.98 -30.63 7.75
N GLY A 38 -9.21 -31.14 7.82
CA GLY A 38 -9.65 -32.22 6.94
C GLY A 38 -10.08 -31.67 5.58
N PRO A 39 -10.01 -32.45 4.47
CA PRO A 39 -10.58 -32.05 3.17
C PRO A 39 -12.10 -31.78 3.19
N ASN A 40 -12.77 -32.06 4.32
CA ASN A 40 -14.18 -31.80 4.58
C ASN A 40 -14.44 -30.81 5.73
N GLY A 41 -13.43 -30.04 6.16
CA GLY A 41 -13.60 -29.02 7.20
C GLY A 41 -14.36 -27.78 6.69
N PRO A 42 -15.13 -27.07 7.53
CA PRO A 42 -15.87 -25.86 7.13
C PRO A 42 -14.92 -24.76 6.61
N ALA A 43 -13.68 -24.72 7.09
CA ALA A 43 -12.63 -23.84 6.57
C ALA A 43 -12.29 -24.14 5.10
N TYR A 44 -12.22 -25.42 4.71
CA TYR A 44 -11.90 -25.82 3.33
C TYR A 44 -13.05 -25.50 2.37
N GLU A 45 -14.30 -25.73 2.77
CA GLU A 45 -15.47 -25.37 1.95
C GLU A 45 -15.55 -23.87 1.69
N ASN A 46 -15.27 -23.04 2.69
CA ASN A 46 -15.29 -21.58 2.55
C ASN A 46 -14.21 -21.11 1.57
N VAL A 47 -13.01 -21.71 1.62
CA VAL A 47 -11.92 -21.41 0.68
C VAL A 47 -12.30 -21.86 -0.73
N ARG A 48 -12.91 -23.03 -0.89
CA ARG A 48 -13.37 -23.53 -2.19
C ARG A 48 -14.43 -22.61 -2.81
N LYS A 49 -15.46 -22.24 -2.06
CA LYS A 49 -16.50 -21.30 -2.51
C LYS A 49 -15.91 -19.94 -2.88
N ALA A 50 -14.94 -19.44 -2.10
CA ALA A 50 -14.25 -18.19 -2.40
C ALA A 50 -13.42 -18.27 -3.69
N LEU A 51 -12.69 -19.38 -3.90
CA LEU A 51 -11.96 -19.66 -5.13
C LEU A 51 -12.89 -19.75 -6.34
N GLU A 52 -14.03 -20.42 -6.19
CA GLU A 52 -15.04 -20.56 -7.24
C GLU A 52 -15.65 -19.20 -7.65
N ALA A 53 -15.75 -18.24 -6.71
CA ALA A 53 -16.21 -16.89 -6.99
C ALA A 53 -15.17 -15.99 -7.71
N LEU A 54 -13.89 -16.37 -7.73
CA LEU A 54 -12.82 -15.61 -8.41
C LEU A 54 -12.81 -15.85 -9.92
N THR A 55 -12.42 -14.83 -10.70
CA THR A 55 -12.16 -14.99 -12.14
C THR A 55 -10.96 -15.89 -12.40
N PRO A 56 -10.84 -16.52 -13.59
CA PRO A 56 -9.71 -17.41 -13.89
C PRO A 56 -8.33 -16.76 -13.70
N GLU A 57 -8.18 -15.49 -14.06
CA GLU A 57 -6.95 -14.73 -13.85
C GLU A 57 -6.64 -14.48 -12.37
N GLN A 58 -7.67 -14.20 -11.57
CA GLN A 58 -7.52 -14.02 -10.12
C GLN A 58 -7.14 -15.33 -9.43
N ARG A 59 -7.72 -16.46 -9.87
CA ARG A 59 -7.34 -17.79 -9.37
C ARG A 59 -5.87 -18.09 -9.66
N LYS A 60 -5.37 -17.76 -10.87
CA LYS A 60 -3.96 -17.94 -11.21
C LYS A 60 -3.04 -17.13 -10.30
N LYS A 61 -3.32 -15.83 -10.11
CA LYS A 61 -2.55 -14.98 -9.18
C LYS A 61 -2.59 -15.50 -7.74
N PHE A 62 -3.74 -16.01 -7.31
CA PHE A 62 -3.88 -16.61 -5.99
C PHE A 62 -3.00 -17.87 -5.84
N GLN A 63 -2.99 -18.76 -6.84
CA GLN A 63 -2.13 -19.94 -6.85
C GLN A 63 -0.64 -19.56 -6.81
N GLU A 64 -0.21 -18.58 -7.61
CA GLU A 64 1.17 -18.09 -7.61
C GLU A 64 1.57 -17.53 -6.22
N ASN A 65 0.70 -16.72 -5.61
CA ASN A 65 0.93 -16.19 -4.27
C ASN A 65 0.96 -17.28 -3.20
N MET A 66 0.12 -18.32 -3.33
CA MET A 66 0.11 -19.45 -2.40
C MET A 66 1.41 -20.24 -2.49
N ILE A 67 1.88 -20.55 -3.70
CA ILE A 67 3.16 -21.24 -3.92
C ILE A 67 4.30 -20.41 -3.30
N ARG A 68 4.31 -19.10 -3.55
CA ARG A 68 5.29 -18.19 -2.93
C ARG A 68 5.22 -18.26 -1.41
N TRP A 69 4.03 -18.22 -0.83
CA TRP A 69 3.84 -18.32 0.62
C TRP A 69 4.32 -19.66 1.19
N MET A 70 4.02 -20.78 0.54
CA MET A 70 4.48 -22.10 0.98
C MET A 70 6.00 -22.18 1.00
N ASN A 71 6.66 -21.58 0.01
CA ASN A 71 8.11 -21.54 -0.13
C ASN A 71 8.83 -20.56 0.80
N LEU A 72 8.11 -19.66 1.50
CA LEU A 72 8.75 -18.78 2.49
C LEU A 72 9.27 -19.59 3.69
N SER A 73 10.43 -19.17 4.22
CA SER A 73 10.98 -19.72 5.44
C SER A 73 10.07 -19.42 6.66
N PRO A 74 10.17 -20.21 7.75
CA PRO A 74 9.41 -19.95 8.97
C PRO A 74 9.69 -18.55 9.57
N GLU A 75 10.93 -18.07 9.46
CA GLU A 75 11.33 -16.74 9.94
C GLU A 75 10.69 -15.63 9.11
N GLU A 76 10.70 -15.73 7.79
CA GLU A 76 10.01 -14.77 6.91
C GLU A 76 8.50 -14.77 7.15
N LYS A 77 7.89 -15.95 7.32
CA LYS A 77 6.47 -16.08 7.68
C LYS A 77 6.18 -15.41 9.03
N LYS A 78 7.08 -15.51 10.00
CA LYS A 78 6.94 -14.81 11.29
C LYS A 78 7.03 -13.30 11.11
N ALA A 79 8.04 -12.80 10.40
CA ALA A 79 8.22 -11.37 10.16
C ALA A 79 7.00 -10.74 9.46
N LEU A 80 6.40 -11.44 8.49
CA LEU A 80 5.16 -10.98 7.83
C LEU A 80 3.97 -10.94 8.78
N ARG A 81 3.84 -11.93 9.68
CA ARG A 81 2.79 -11.93 10.70
C ARG A 81 2.97 -10.80 11.71
N ASP A 82 4.18 -10.60 12.23
CA ASP A 82 4.51 -9.52 13.16
C ASP A 82 4.17 -8.15 12.55
N ARG A 83 4.51 -7.95 11.26
CA ARG A 83 4.16 -6.74 10.52
C ARG A 83 2.65 -6.55 10.39
N GLU A 84 1.91 -7.62 10.09
CA GLU A 84 0.46 -7.55 9.95
C GLU A 84 -0.22 -7.25 11.29
N GLU A 85 0.28 -7.78 12.40
CA GLU A 85 -0.23 -7.47 13.74
C GLU A 85 -0.08 -6.00 14.10
N VAL A 86 1.10 -5.42 13.81
CA VAL A 86 1.34 -3.98 14.01
C VAL A 86 0.38 -3.16 13.15
N ARG A 87 0.23 -3.52 11.87
CA ARG A 87 -0.71 -2.86 10.96
C ARG A 87 -2.14 -2.95 11.47
N LYS A 88 -2.58 -4.12 11.94
CA LYS A 88 -3.94 -4.34 12.45
C LYS A 88 -4.22 -3.47 13.68
N LYS A 89 -3.28 -3.42 14.62
CA LYS A 89 -3.40 -2.57 15.83
C LYS A 89 -3.50 -1.09 15.46
N PHE A 90 -2.66 -0.63 14.54
CA PHE A 90 -2.69 0.74 14.06
C PHE A 90 -4.04 1.08 13.41
N MET A 91 -4.52 0.23 12.50
CA MET A 91 -5.83 0.40 11.87
C MET A 91 -6.97 0.43 12.89
N GLU A 92 -6.93 -0.41 13.92
CA GLU A 92 -7.95 -0.41 14.98
C GLU A 92 -7.94 0.90 15.78
N GLN A 93 -6.76 1.42 16.12
CA GLN A 93 -6.64 2.72 16.79
C GLN A 93 -7.19 3.86 15.93
N GLU A 94 -6.91 3.86 14.63
CA GLU A 94 -7.43 4.88 13.71
C GLU A 94 -8.94 4.78 13.54
N ILE A 95 -9.50 3.57 13.43
CA ILE A 95 -10.94 3.39 13.39
C ILE A 95 -11.59 3.90 14.67
N ASN A 96 -11.01 3.60 15.84
CA ASN A 96 -11.51 4.10 17.11
C ASN A 96 -11.45 5.62 17.17
N ALA A 97 -10.35 6.25 16.73
CA ALA A 97 -10.23 7.70 16.65
C ALA A 97 -11.31 8.30 15.73
N ALA A 98 -11.52 7.73 14.54
CA ALA A 98 -12.55 8.20 13.61
C ALA A 98 -13.98 8.08 14.18
N ILE A 99 -14.27 7.02 14.94
CA ILE A 99 -15.56 6.86 15.64
C ILE A 99 -15.73 7.97 16.69
N GLN A 100 -14.69 8.24 17.47
CA GLN A 100 -14.73 9.32 18.49
C GLN A 100 -14.87 10.71 17.85
N GLU A 101 -14.10 11.01 16.80
CA GLU A 101 -14.14 12.28 16.07
C GLU A 101 -15.49 12.52 15.40
N SER A 102 -16.15 11.47 14.92
CA SER A 102 -17.50 11.56 14.36
C SER A 102 -18.60 11.72 15.42
N GLY A 103 -18.26 11.58 16.71
CA GLY A 103 -19.22 11.63 17.82
C GLY A 103 -20.20 10.45 17.83
N LEU A 104 -19.92 9.38 17.08
CA LEU A 104 -20.78 8.22 16.98
C LEU A 104 -20.47 7.22 18.10
N GLN A 105 -21.50 6.68 18.72
CA GLN A 105 -21.37 5.53 19.63
C GLN A 105 -21.77 4.26 18.88
N LEU A 106 -20.78 3.59 18.29
CA LEU A 106 -20.97 2.35 17.52
C LEU A 106 -20.43 1.15 18.28
N GLU A 107 -21.27 0.14 18.45
CA GLU A 107 -20.94 -1.13 19.10
C GLU A 107 -21.33 -2.32 18.22
N GLY A 108 -20.74 -3.48 18.50
CA GLY A 108 -21.02 -4.74 17.84
C GLY A 108 -20.95 -4.66 16.30
N GLU A 109 -21.97 -5.20 15.63
CA GLU A 109 -22.03 -5.29 14.17
C GLU A 109 -21.96 -3.91 13.47
N ARG A 110 -22.49 -2.86 14.09
CA ARG A 110 -22.43 -1.49 13.52
C ARG A 110 -21.00 -0.95 13.50
N ARG A 111 -20.22 -1.23 14.55
CA ARG A 111 -18.79 -0.90 14.58
C ARG A 111 -18.03 -1.67 13.51
N GLU A 112 -18.34 -2.95 13.30
CA GLU A 112 -17.70 -3.76 12.26
C GLU A 112 -18.02 -3.26 10.84
N MET A 113 -19.26 -2.86 10.58
CA MET A 113 -19.65 -2.27 9.31
C MET A 113 -18.93 -0.93 9.05
N PHE A 114 -18.82 -0.10 10.09
CA PHE A 114 -18.05 1.14 10.01
C PHE A 114 -16.57 0.84 9.72
N ALA A 115 -15.96 -0.08 10.46
CA ALA A 115 -14.57 -0.49 10.27
C ALA A 115 -14.31 -0.93 8.83
N LYS A 116 -15.16 -1.81 8.27
CA LYS A 116 -15.03 -2.27 6.87
C LYS A 116 -15.07 -1.10 5.89
N ARG A 117 -16.10 -0.25 5.96
CA ARG A 117 -16.25 0.92 5.07
C ARG A 117 -15.10 1.92 5.22
N TYR A 118 -14.65 2.15 6.45
CA TYR A 118 -13.51 3.03 6.73
C TYR A 118 -12.24 2.49 6.07
N THR A 119 -11.96 1.19 6.22
CA THR A 119 -10.77 0.57 5.60
C THR A 119 -10.81 0.62 4.07
N GLU A 120 -11.97 0.39 3.46
CA GLU A 120 -12.17 0.48 2.01
C GLU A 120 -11.99 1.92 1.50
N GLY A 121 -12.63 2.89 2.15
CA GLY A 121 -12.51 4.30 1.81
C GLY A 121 -11.07 4.80 1.92
N ARG A 122 -10.37 4.43 3.01
CA ARG A 122 -8.97 4.79 3.21
C ARG A 122 -8.05 4.20 2.15
N ARG A 123 -8.25 2.94 1.78
CA ARG A 123 -7.50 2.29 0.71
C ARG A 123 -7.64 3.05 -0.61
N THR A 124 -8.86 3.44 -0.98
CA THR A 124 -9.12 4.21 -2.19
C THR A 124 -8.39 5.56 -2.18
N ILE A 125 -8.42 6.28 -1.05
CA ILE A 125 -7.70 7.55 -0.88
C ILE A 125 -6.18 7.34 -1.05
N GLU A 126 -5.61 6.33 -0.39
CA GLU A 126 -4.17 6.05 -0.48
C GLU A 126 -3.73 5.62 -1.88
N GLU A 127 -4.55 4.86 -2.60
CA GLU A 127 -4.29 4.47 -3.99
C GLU A 127 -4.28 5.68 -4.92
N GLN A 128 -5.25 6.58 -4.77
CA GLN A 128 -5.32 7.85 -5.49
C GLN A 128 -4.07 8.71 -5.22
N LEU A 129 -3.73 8.92 -3.94
CA LEU A 129 -2.55 9.69 -3.54
C LEU A 129 -1.25 9.09 -4.09
N ARG A 130 -1.11 7.75 -4.05
CA ARG A 130 0.06 7.06 -4.60
C ARG A 130 0.17 7.27 -6.10
N LYS A 131 -0.94 7.23 -6.83
CA LYS A 131 -0.98 7.47 -8.27
C LYS A 131 -0.51 8.90 -8.58
N GLU A 132 -1.13 9.89 -7.95
CA GLU A 132 -0.80 11.31 -8.17
C GLU A 132 0.65 11.63 -7.80
N MET A 133 1.14 11.14 -6.65
CA MET A 133 2.53 11.32 -6.24
C MET A 133 3.49 10.65 -7.23
N ASN A 134 3.16 9.47 -7.75
CA ASN A 134 4.00 8.78 -8.72
C ASN A 134 4.04 9.50 -10.07
N GLU A 135 2.91 10.04 -10.52
CA GLU A 135 2.82 10.87 -11.73
C GLU A 135 3.69 12.12 -11.61
N LYS A 136 3.65 12.82 -10.48
CA LYS A 136 4.50 13.98 -10.20
C LYS A 136 5.98 13.62 -10.05
N ARG A 137 6.27 12.48 -9.42
CA ARG A 137 7.65 12.02 -9.17
C ARG A 137 8.38 11.64 -10.47
N LYS A 138 7.69 11.05 -11.44
CA LYS A 138 8.31 10.57 -12.69
C LYS A 138 9.12 11.64 -13.45
N PRO A 139 8.57 12.83 -13.79
CA PRO A 139 9.34 13.84 -14.50
C PRO A 139 10.49 14.40 -13.67
N LEU A 140 10.31 14.59 -12.36
CA LEU A 140 11.36 15.07 -11.46
C LEU A 140 12.54 14.09 -11.38
N VAL A 141 12.25 12.79 -11.31
CA VAL A 141 13.29 11.75 -11.33
C VAL A 141 13.97 11.72 -12.69
N HIS A 142 13.23 11.90 -13.78
CA HIS A 142 13.81 11.96 -15.12
C HIS A 142 14.76 13.17 -15.28
N GLU A 143 14.36 14.33 -14.78
CA GLU A 143 15.19 15.54 -14.75
C GLU A 143 16.45 15.34 -13.91
N LEU A 144 16.30 14.80 -12.69
CA LEU A 144 17.44 14.45 -11.83
C LEU A 144 18.42 13.51 -12.52
N VAL A 145 17.93 12.45 -13.17
CA VAL A 145 18.78 11.51 -13.92
C VAL A 145 19.48 12.20 -15.09
N SER A 146 18.81 13.13 -15.78
CA SER A 146 19.41 13.91 -16.88
C SER A 146 20.51 14.84 -16.38
N HIS A 147 20.29 15.51 -15.25
CA HIS A 147 21.28 16.34 -14.58
C HIS A 147 22.52 15.52 -14.17
N LEU A 148 22.30 14.41 -13.46
CA LEU A 148 23.36 13.49 -13.05
C LEU A 148 24.12 12.95 -14.27
N ARG A 149 23.43 12.61 -15.37
CA ARG A 149 24.10 12.16 -16.59
C ARG A 149 25.06 13.22 -17.14
N ASN A 150 24.68 14.49 -17.12
CA ASN A 150 25.53 15.57 -17.62
C ASN A 150 26.75 15.80 -16.72
N GLU A 151 26.54 15.84 -15.39
CA GLU A 151 27.63 16.00 -14.41
C GLU A 151 28.69 14.90 -14.54
N PHE A 152 28.25 13.64 -14.57
CA PHE A 152 29.17 12.51 -14.63
C PHE A 152 29.70 12.20 -16.04
N ALA A 153 29.08 12.74 -17.09
CA ALA A 153 29.62 12.65 -18.45
C ALA A 153 30.77 13.65 -18.67
N SER A 154 30.74 14.84 -18.05
CA SER A 154 31.84 15.81 -18.17
C SER A 154 33.09 15.42 -17.36
N GLU A 155 32.92 14.69 -16.26
CA GLU A 155 34.05 14.19 -15.44
C GLU A 155 34.85 13.07 -16.17
N SER A 156 34.24 12.35 -17.12
CA SER A 156 34.85 11.20 -17.79
C SER A 156 35.87 11.56 -18.89
N VAL A 157 36.14 12.84 -19.17
CA VAL A 157 37.07 13.27 -20.24
C VAL A 157 38.31 14.03 -19.72
N ALA A 158 38.70 13.83 -18.45
CA ALA A 158 39.98 14.33 -17.97
C ALA A 158 41.01 13.20 -17.73
N PRO A 159 41.88 12.89 -18.72
CA PRO A 159 43.15 12.24 -18.44
C PRO A 159 44.18 13.28 -17.98
N THR A 160 44.69 13.08 -16.76
CA THR A 160 46.09 13.30 -16.36
C THR A 160 46.72 14.69 -16.57
N THR A 161 46.65 15.56 -15.55
CA THR A 161 47.73 16.42 -15.03
C THR A 161 47.26 16.85 -13.63
N THR A 162 47.95 16.77 -12.49
CA THR A 162 49.36 16.68 -12.07
C THR A 162 49.32 16.31 -10.56
N PRO A 163 50.26 15.53 -10.00
CA PRO A 163 50.32 15.31 -8.55
C PRO A 163 51.05 16.48 -7.89
N THR A 164 50.34 17.47 -7.36
CA THR A 164 50.92 18.37 -6.35
C THR A 164 50.69 17.74 -4.98
N THR A 165 51.54 16.76 -4.64
CA THR A 165 51.64 16.27 -3.27
C THR A 165 52.57 17.18 -2.50
N ILE A 166 51.97 17.88 -1.55
CA ILE A 166 52.58 18.72 -0.54
C ILE A 166 53.68 17.93 0.19
N GLN A 167 54.92 18.36 0.06
CA GLN A 167 56.01 17.95 0.95
C GLN A 167 55.73 18.50 2.34
N THR A 168 55.15 17.68 3.21
CA THR A 168 55.16 17.89 4.66
C THR A 168 56.38 17.16 5.22
N ALA A 169 57.52 17.85 5.25
CA ALA A 169 58.70 17.35 5.94
C ALA A 169 58.44 17.39 7.46
N SER A 170 58.21 16.21 8.04
CA SER A 170 58.21 16.00 9.49
C SER A 170 59.65 15.76 9.96
N PRO A 171 60.12 16.38 11.06
CA PRO A 171 61.51 16.32 11.50
C PRO A 171 61.81 14.98 12.18
N ALA A 172 62.94 14.36 11.81
CA ALA A 172 63.47 13.19 12.49
C ALA A 172 64.15 13.58 13.83
N PRO A 173 64.09 12.71 14.86
CA PRO A 173 64.65 12.98 16.17
C PRO A 173 66.16 12.68 16.18
N THR A 174 66.94 13.44 16.93
CA THR A 174 68.28 12.99 17.33
C THR A 174 68.52 13.36 18.78
N ALA A 175 68.84 12.32 19.55
CA ALA A 175 69.07 12.35 20.97
C ALA A 175 70.57 12.48 21.27
N LYS A 176 70.89 13.36 22.24
CA LYS A 176 71.96 13.31 23.28
C LYS A 176 73.44 13.17 22.88
N PRO A 177 74.37 13.45 23.81
CA PRO A 177 74.28 14.18 25.09
C PRO A 177 74.80 15.63 25.02
#